data_AF-A0A259D9A7-F1
#
_entry.id   AF-A0A259D9A7-F1
#
_cell.length_a   1.000
_cell.length_b   1.000
_cell.length_c   1.000
_cell.angle_alpha   90.00
_cell.angle_beta   90.00
_cell.angle_gamma   90.00
#
_symmetry.space_group_name_H-M   'P 1'
#
loop_
_entity.id
_entity.type
_entity.pdbx_description
1 polymer ?
#
loop_
_entity_poly.entity_id
_entity_poly.type
_entity_poly.pdbx_seq_one_letter_code
_entity_poly.pdbx_strand_id
1 'polypeptide(L)'
;MMLRLSAIALLGLSFSAVAEGQHWTYEGQHGPAHWSQLEADFKECSLGHTQSPIDIRNAQPDAKAPELGFSYAAQPLRIVNNGHTIQVNETAGTLTVGDHVYKLV
;
A
#
# COMPACT_ATOMS: atom_id res chain seq x y z
N MET A 1 45.69 -47.03 -23.39
CA MET A 1 44.27 -46.82 -23.69
C MET A 1 43.75 -45.71 -22.78
N MET A 2 43.46 -44.54 -23.35
CA MET A 2 42.99 -43.35 -22.62
C MET A 2 41.52 -43.50 -22.23
N LEU A 3 41.13 -43.09 -21.02
CA LEU A 3 39.81 -42.48 -20.82
C LEU A 3 39.94 -41.28 -19.85
N ARG A 4 39.69 -40.09 -20.41
CA ARG A 4 39.52 -38.83 -19.68
C ARG A 4 38.07 -38.76 -19.20
N LEU A 5 37.83 -38.45 -17.92
CA LEU A 5 36.52 -37.99 -17.48
C LEU A 5 36.55 -36.46 -17.37
N SER A 6 35.86 -35.81 -18.30
CA SER A 6 35.62 -34.37 -18.33
C SER A 6 34.67 -33.98 -17.19
N ALA A 7 35.06 -32.98 -16.41
CA ALA A 7 34.19 -32.36 -15.40
C ALA A 7 33.09 -31.53 -16.09
N ILE A 8 31.82 -31.84 -15.81
CA ILE A 8 30.68 -31.00 -16.18
C ILE A 8 30.38 -30.13 -14.96
N ALA A 9 30.82 -28.88 -15.00
CA ALA A 9 30.42 -27.86 -14.03
C ALA A 9 28.99 -27.41 -14.37
N LEU A 10 28.00 -27.83 -13.57
CA LEU A 10 26.68 -27.21 -13.60
C LEU A 10 26.81 -25.80 -13.01
N LEU A 11 26.84 -24.78 -13.87
CA LEU A 11 26.59 -23.41 -13.45
C LEU A 11 25.13 -23.32 -12.98
N GLY A 12 24.94 -23.19 -11.67
CA GLY A 12 23.64 -22.89 -11.08
C GLY A 12 23.17 -21.50 -11.48
N LEU A 13 22.30 -21.41 -12.47
CA LEU A 13 21.52 -20.21 -12.75
C LEU A 13 20.56 -19.99 -11.57
N SER A 14 20.93 -19.08 -10.68
CA SER A 14 20.03 -18.61 -9.62
C SER A 14 19.02 -17.67 -10.26
N PHE A 15 17.79 -18.15 -10.48
CA PHE A 15 16.66 -17.28 -10.78
C PHE A 15 16.28 -16.55 -9.49
N SER A 16 16.68 -15.29 -9.37
CA SER A 16 16.09 -14.40 -8.38
C SER A 16 14.67 -14.11 -8.84
N ALA A 17 13.68 -14.81 -8.30
CA ALA A 17 12.30 -14.35 -8.38
C ALA A 17 12.23 -13.02 -7.62
N VAL A 18 11.94 -11.94 -8.34
CA VAL A 18 11.59 -10.66 -7.72
C VAL A 18 10.31 -10.94 -6.93
N ALA A 19 10.40 -10.89 -5.60
CA ALA A 19 9.24 -11.02 -4.74
C ALA A 19 8.42 -9.72 -4.86
N GLU A 20 7.55 -9.64 -5.87
CA GLU A 20 6.39 -8.76 -5.78
C GLU A 20 5.50 -9.30 -4.66
N GLY A 21 5.06 -8.41 -3.76
CA GLY A 21 4.16 -8.76 -2.65
C GLY A 21 2.93 -9.52 -3.14
N GLN A 22 2.32 -10.33 -2.28
CA GLN A 22 1.16 -11.12 -2.70
C GLN A 22 0.00 -10.19 -3.09
N HIS A 23 -0.55 -10.41 -4.28
CA HIS A 23 -1.65 -9.60 -4.81
C HIS A 23 -2.91 -9.77 -3.96
N TRP A 24 -3.45 -8.66 -3.47
CA TRP A 24 -4.68 -8.61 -2.69
C TRP A 24 -5.89 -8.22 -3.56
N THR A 25 -7.08 -8.63 -3.16
CA THR A 25 -8.34 -8.30 -3.81
C THR A 25 -9.37 -7.87 -2.76
N TYR A 26 -10.59 -7.53 -3.18
CA TYR A 26 -11.70 -7.25 -2.26
C TYR A 26 -12.58 -8.48 -1.99
N GLU A 27 -12.38 -9.58 -2.71
CA GLU A 27 -13.21 -10.78 -2.65
C GLU A 27 -12.39 -12.08 -2.77
N GLY A 28 -12.94 -13.18 -2.29
CA GLY A 28 -12.33 -14.50 -2.39
C GLY A 28 -11.11 -14.68 -1.47
N GLN A 29 -10.21 -15.58 -1.85
CA GLN A 29 -9.08 -16.03 -1.02
C GLN A 29 -8.03 -14.94 -0.79
N HIS A 30 -8.01 -13.88 -1.61
CA HIS A 30 -7.13 -12.72 -1.42
C HIS A 30 -7.90 -11.49 -0.90
N GLY A 31 -9.14 -11.69 -0.44
CA GLY A 31 -10.00 -10.64 0.10
C GLY A 31 -9.61 -10.16 1.51
N PRO A 32 -10.31 -9.14 2.06
CA PRO A 32 -9.98 -8.51 3.34
C PRO A 32 -9.91 -9.47 4.53
N ALA A 33 -10.75 -10.51 4.54
CA ALA A 33 -10.72 -11.55 5.58
C ALA A 33 -9.39 -12.34 5.61
N HIS A 34 -8.59 -12.27 4.54
CA HIS A 34 -7.36 -13.03 4.35
C HIS A 34 -6.11 -12.17 4.17
N TRP A 35 -6.20 -10.82 4.09
CA TRP A 35 -5.05 -9.96 3.81
C TRP A 35 -3.85 -10.21 4.73
N SER A 36 -4.09 -10.40 6.03
CA SER A 36 -3.02 -10.70 7.01
C SER A 36 -2.24 -12.00 6.77
N GLN A 37 -2.75 -12.89 5.92
CA GLN A 37 -2.16 -14.19 5.59
C GLN A 37 -1.38 -14.16 4.26
N LEU A 38 -1.53 -13.09 3.46
CA LEU A 38 -0.91 -12.97 2.14
C LEU A 38 0.60 -12.76 2.24
N GLU A 39 1.04 -11.88 3.14
CA GLU A 39 2.46 -11.61 3.36
C GLU A 39 2.75 -11.15 4.79
N ALA A 40 4.01 -11.27 5.20
CA ALA A 40 4.42 -10.99 6.57
C ALA A 40 4.16 -9.54 7.00
N ASP A 41 4.24 -8.59 6.06
CA ASP A 41 4.05 -7.17 6.31
C ASP A 41 2.57 -6.77 6.46
N PHE A 42 1.63 -7.65 6.08
CA PHE A 42 0.18 -7.41 6.19
C PHE A 42 -0.44 -7.88 7.50
N LYS A 43 0.36 -8.38 8.46
CA LYS A 43 -0.16 -8.92 9.73
C LYS A 43 -1.05 -7.94 10.51
N GLU A 44 -0.77 -6.65 10.40
CA GLU A 44 -1.55 -5.59 11.06
C GLU A 44 -3.01 -5.55 10.60
N CYS A 45 -3.34 -6.05 9.39
CA CYS A 45 -4.72 -6.14 8.91
C CYS A 45 -5.62 -7.02 9.81
N SER A 46 -5.04 -7.88 10.64
CA SER A 46 -5.78 -8.72 11.62
C SER A 46 -5.40 -8.43 13.06
N LEU A 47 -4.11 -8.16 13.33
CA LEU A 47 -3.61 -7.95 14.69
C LEU A 47 -3.78 -6.51 15.19
N GLY A 48 -3.95 -5.55 14.28
CA GLY A 48 -4.03 -4.14 14.64
C GLY A 48 -5.31 -3.82 15.42
N HIS A 49 -5.18 -3.03 16.48
CA HIS A 49 -6.32 -2.60 17.30
C HIS A 49 -6.85 -1.20 16.95
N THR A 50 -6.20 -0.52 16.01
CA THR A 50 -6.55 0.83 15.52
C THR A 50 -6.68 0.82 13.99
N GLN A 51 -7.50 -0.10 13.47
CA GLN A 51 -7.74 -0.27 12.05
C GLN A 51 -8.86 0.63 11.53
N SER A 52 -8.87 0.85 10.22
CA SER A 52 -9.93 1.57 9.48
C SER A 52 -10.50 0.67 8.39
N PRO A 53 -11.76 0.89 7.92
CA PRO A 53 -12.71 1.89 8.40
C PRO A 53 -13.40 1.50 9.72
N ILE A 54 -14.06 2.47 10.36
CA ILE A 54 -14.90 2.26 11.54
C ILE A 54 -16.28 2.87 11.34
N ASP A 55 -17.23 2.41 12.14
CA ASP A 55 -18.56 2.99 12.25
C ASP A 55 -18.57 4.12 13.28
N ILE A 56 -18.83 5.35 12.84
CA ILE A 56 -18.81 6.55 13.70
C ILE A 56 -20.22 6.79 14.27
N ARG A 57 -20.39 6.49 15.56
CA ARG A 57 -21.64 6.69 16.31
C ARG A 57 -21.45 7.69 17.45
N ASN A 58 -22.47 8.50 17.73
CA ASN A 58 -22.52 9.43 18.86
C ASN A 58 -21.35 10.43 18.93
N ALA A 59 -20.81 10.86 17.78
CA ALA A 59 -19.72 11.81 17.72
C ALA A 59 -20.06 13.09 18.52
N GLN A 60 -19.11 13.55 19.31
CA GLN A 60 -19.22 14.81 20.06
C GLN A 60 -18.30 15.85 19.42
N PRO A 61 -18.75 17.10 19.30
CA PRO A 61 -17.87 18.19 18.87
C PRO A 61 -16.67 18.29 19.81
N ASP A 62 -15.46 18.29 19.25
CA ASP A 62 -14.24 18.59 19.99
C ASP A 62 -13.84 20.05 19.76
N ALA A 63 -14.05 20.90 20.77
CA ALA A 63 -13.67 22.30 20.72
C ALA A 63 -12.14 22.53 20.64
N LYS A 64 -11.34 21.48 20.84
CA LYS A 64 -9.87 21.51 20.70
C LYS A 64 -9.40 20.99 19.34
N ALA A 65 -10.30 20.55 18.47
CA ALA A 65 -9.92 20.13 17.13
C ALA A 65 -9.18 21.28 16.41
N PRO A 66 -8.01 21.01 15.82
CA PRO A 66 -7.24 22.04 15.15
C PRO A 66 -7.96 22.55 13.89
N GLU A 67 -7.72 23.81 13.55
CA GLU A 67 -8.20 24.37 12.28
C GLU A 67 -7.56 23.63 11.09
N LEU A 68 -8.35 23.49 10.02
CA LEU A 68 -7.92 22.92 8.75
C LEU A 68 -7.68 24.04 7.73
N GLY A 69 -6.43 24.16 7.28
CA GLY A 69 -6.05 25.08 6.21
C GLY A 69 -5.90 24.37 4.88
N PHE A 70 -6.64 24.79 3.85
CA PHE A 70 -6.60 24.18 2.53
C PHE A 70 -5.83 25.07 1.56
N SER A 71 -4.73 24.55 1.01
CA SER A 71 -3.98 25.20 -0.06
C SER A 71 -3.97 24.31 -1.29
N TYR A 72 -5.14 24.16 -1.90
CA TYR A 72 -5.34 23.43 -3.16
C TYR A 72 -5.50 24.44 -4.30
N ALA A 73 -5.01 24.08 -5.48
CA ALA A 73 -5.14 24.89 -6.69
C ALA A 73 -5.58 24.00 -7.84
N ALA A 74 -6.24 24.60 -8.82
CA ALA A 74 -6.58 23.90 -10.05
C ALA A 74 -5.29 23.42 -10.74
N GLN A 75 -5.25 22.13 -11.08
CA GLN A 75 -4.15 21.52 -11.81
C GLN A 75 -4.67 20.46 -12.80
N PRO A 76 -3.91 20.12 -13.85
CA PRO A 76 -4.28 19.04 -14.74
C PRO A 76 -4.38 17.71 -14.00
N LEU A 77 -5.52 17.03 -14.15
CA LEU A 77 -5.77 15.76 -13.47
C LEU A 77 -4.98 14.63 -14.14
N ARG A 78 -4.29 13.83 -13.33
CA ARG A 78 -3.65 12.57 -13.76
C ARG A 78 -4.41 11.40 -13.16
N ILE A 79 -5.31 10.82 -13.95
CA ILE A 79 -6.22 9.77 -13.48
C ILE A 79 -5.66 8.39 -13.85
N VAL A 80 -5.65 7.48 -12.88
CA VAL A 80 -5.17 6.11 -13.02
C VAL A 80 -6.21 5.14 -12.48
N ASN A 81 -6.56 4.10 -13.26
CA ASN A 81 -7.18 2.90 -12.71
C ASN A 81 -6.06 1.92 -12.36
N ASN A 82 -5.84 1.67 -11.07
CA ASN A 82 -4.75 0.81 -10.60
C ASN A 82 -5.20 -0.65 -10.34
N GLY A 83 -6.41 -1.02 -10.78
CA GLY A 83 -7.01 -2.33 -10.51
C GLY A 83 -7.75 -2.44 -9.17
N HIS A 84 -7.51 -1.51 -8.24
CA HIS A 84 -8.12 -1.50 -6.91
C HIS A 84 -8.99 -0.27 -6.64
N THR A 85 -8.77 0.83 -7.38
CA THR A 85 -9.56 2.06 -7.32
C THR A 85 -9.32 2.91 -8.57
N ILE A 86 -10.13 3.96 -8.75
CA ILE A 86 -9.81 5.09 -9.63
C ILE A 86 -9.15 6.16 -8.78
N GLN A 87 -7.89 6.46 -9.08
CA GLN A 87 -7.05 7.39 -8.33
C GLN A 87 -6.73 8.63 -9.17
N VAL A 88 -6.77 9.80 -8.54
CA VAL A 88 -6.20 11.03 -9.10
C VAL A 88 -4.85 11.24 -8.42
N ASN A 89 -3.78 11.23 -9.21
CA ASN A 89 -2.43 11.45 -8.71
C ASN A 89 -2.14 12.95 -8.68
N GLU A 90 -2.00 13.51 -7.49
CA GLU A 90 -1.74 14.93 -7.28
C GLU A 90 -0.24 15.18 -7.10
N THR A 91 0.24 16.30 -7.62
CA THR A 91 1.67 16.68 -7.51
C THR A 91 1.86 17.98 -6.73
N ALA A 92 0.78 18.68 -6.45
CA ALA A 92 0.75 19.89 -5.66
C ALA A 92 -0.53 19.93 -4.81
N GLY A 93 -0.50 20.77 -3.78
CA GLY A 93 -1.59 20.92 -2.82
C GLY A 93 -1.15 20.50 -1.42
N THR A 94 -1.58 21.26 -0.42
CA THR A 94 -1.30 20.95 0.97
C THR A 94 -2.52 21.12 1.85
N LEU A 95 -2.61 20.29 2.87
CA LEU A 95 -3.52 20.41 3.99
C LEU A 95 -2.71 20.79 5.23
N THR A 96 -3.04 21.90 5.87
CA THR A 96 -2.53 22.26 7.18
C THR A 96 -3.50 21.75 8.25
N VAL A 97 -2.99 21.02 9.24
CA VAL A 97 -3.73 20.57 10.42
C VAL A 97 -3.01 21.12 11.65
N GLY A 98 -3.55 22.20 12.25
CA GLY A 98 -2.84 22.94 13.28
C GLY A 98 -1.56 23.54 12.71
N ASP A 99 -0.40 23.17 13.27
CA ASP A 99 0.92 23.66 12.80
C ASP A 99 1.59 22.71 11.79
N HIS A 100 0.93 21.61 11.42
CA HIS A 100 1.52 20.58 10.56
C HIS A 100 1.01 20.66 9.13
N VAL A 101 1.93 20.58 8.16
CA VAL A 101 1.61 20.64 6.73
C VAL A 101 1.77 19.26 6.10
N TYR A 102 0.70 18.77 5.46
CA TYR A 102 0.63 17.50 4.75
C TYR A 102 0.49 17.76 3.25
N LYS A 103 1.24 17.02 2.43
CA LYS A 103 1.09 17.06 0.97
C LYS A 103 -0.08 16.19 0.55
N LEU A 104 -0.86 16.69 -0.39
CA LEU A 104 -1.80 15.84 -1.12
C LEU A 104 -0.97 14.93 -2.05
N VAL A 105 -1.26 13.64 -2.03
CA VAL A 105 -0.56 12.58 -2.79
C VAL A 105 -1.53 11.81 -3.67
#